data_AF-A0A1C5QZ09-F1
#
_entry.id   AF-A0A1C5QZ09-F1
#
_cell.length_a   1.000
_cell.length_b   1.000
_cell.length_c   1.000
_cell.angle_alpha   90.00
_cell.angle_beta   90.00
_cell.angle_gamma   90.00
#
_symmetry.space_group_name_H-M   'P 1'
#
loop_
_entity.id
_entity.type
_entity.pdbx_description
1 polymer ?
#
loop_
_entity_poly.entity_id
_entity_poly.type
_entity_poly.pdbx_seq_one_letter_code
_entity_poly.pdbx_strand_id
1 'polypeptide(L)' 'MKRNLFELGVELIGISKVISGLSNQLDPCESDTLTPESLNQALFSLAHYIDRIADDIMNFEK' A
#
# COMPACT_ATOMS: atom_id res chain seq x y z
N MET A 1 11.06 17.17 3.87
CA MET A 1 10.61 17.25 5.27
C MET A 1 10.80 15.86 5.87
N LYS A 2 11.59 15.68 6.94
CA LYS A 2 11.70 14.36 7.62
C LYS A 2 10.32 14.07 8.25
N ARG A 3 9.69 12.95 7.87
CA ARG A 3 8.38 12.51 8.38
C ARG A 3 8.56 11.78 9.69
N ASN A 4 7.81 12.09 10.74
CA ASN A 4 7.97 11.40 12.01
C ASN A 4 7.39 9.97 11.98
N LEU A 5 7.77 9.13 12.96
CA LEU A 5 7.29 7.74 13.04
C LEU A 5 5.76 7.62 13.10
N PHE A 6 5.07 8.60 13.68
CA PHE A 6 3.61 8.62 13.72
C PHE A 6 3.03 8.82 12.31
N GLU A 7 3.57 9.76 11.54
CA GLU A 7 3.16 10.01 10.14
C GLU A 7 3.41 8.76 9.28
N LEU A 8 4.57 8.11 9.42
CA LEU A 8 4.88 6.86 8.71
C LEU A 8 3.92 5.73 9.10
N GLY A 9 3.55 5.63 10.39
CA GLY A 9 2.55 4.69 10.85
C GLY A 9 1.16 4.92 10.24
N VAL A 10 0.74 6.18 10.10
CA VAL A 10 -0.52 6.53 9.43
C VAL A 10 -0.50 6.12 7.96
N GLU A 11 0.62 6.33 7.26
CA GLU A 11 0.77 5.89 5.87
C GLU A 11 0.68 4.37 5.73
N LEU A 12 1.33 3.61 6.61
CA LEU A 12 1.27 2.16 6.61
C LEU A 12 -0.15 1.63 6.87
N ILE A 13 -0.91 2.27 7.78
CA ILE A 13 -2.33 1.97 7.99
C ILE A 13 -3.14 2.24 6.71
N GLY A 14 -2.84 3.32 6.00
CA GLY A 14 -3.45 3.63 4.71
C GLY A 14 -3.22 2.53 3.68
N ILE A 15 -1.96 2.07 3.52
CA ILE A 15 -1.60 0.97 2.64
C ILE A 15 -2.34 -0.32 3.01
N SER A 16 -2.42 -0.65 4.30
CA SER A 16 -3.16 -1.82 4.78
C SER A 16 -4.63 -1.79 4.35
N LYS A 17 -5.30 -0.63 4.46
CA LYS A 17 -6.69 -0.47 4.01
C LYS A 17 -6.83 -0.65 2.50
N VAL A 18 -5.88 -0.14 1.71
CA VAL A 18 -5.89 -0.33 0.26
C VAL A 18 -5.74 -1.81 -0.10
N ILE A 19 -4.83 -2.54 0.55
CA ILE A 19 -4.66 -3.98 0.35
C ILE A 19 -5.96 -4.73 0.68
N SER A 20 -6.63 -4.39 1.79
CA SER A 20 -7.94 -4.99 2.13
C SER A 20 -9.02 -4.67 1.10
N GLY A 21 -9.03 -3.45 0.55
CA GLY A 21 -9.93 -3.08 -0.54
C GLY A 21 -9.67 -3.88 -1.81
N LEU A 22 -8.40 -4.05 -2.18
CA LEU A 22 -7.99 -4.84 -3.35
C LEU A 22 -8.28 -6.34 -3.16
N SER A 23 -8.18 -6.89 -1.95
CA SER A 23 -8.54 -8.29 -1.72
C SER A 23 -10.02 -8.56 -1.94
N ASN A 24 -10.89 -7.59 -1.67
CA ASN A 24 -12.32 -7.72 -1.97
C ASN A 24 -12.60 -7.76 -3.48
N GLN A 25 -11.70 -7.22 -4.29
CA GLN A 25 -11.76 -7.29 -5.76
C GLN A 25 -11.41 -8.68 -6.32
N LEU A 26 -10.93 -9.60 -5.47
CA LEU A 26 -10.68 -11.00 -5.84
C LEU A 26 -11.92 -11.88 -5.63
N ASP A 27 -12.99 -11.36 -5.05
CA ASP A 27 -14.24 -12.10 -4.87
C ASP A 27 -14.99 -12.21 -6.22
N PRO A 28 -15.12 -13.42 -6.79
CA PRO A 28 -15.80 -13.61 -8.07
C PRO A 28 -17.32 -13.34 -8.01
N CYS A 29 -17.89 -13.18 -6.81
CA CYS A 29 -19.30 -12.86 -6.62
C CYS A 29 -19.59 -11.35 -6.70
N GLU A 30 -18.58 -10.49 -6.67
CA GLU A 30 -18.71 -9.03 -6.78
C GLU A 30 -18.62 -8.60 -8.26
N SER A 31 -19.53 -7.72 -8.70
CA SER A 31 -19.73 -7.41 -10.13
C SER A 31 -18.68 -6.48 -10.76
N ASP A 32 -17.82 -5.86 -9.96
CA ASP A 32 -16.87 -4.83 -10.40
C ASP A 32 -15.41 -5.23 -10.10
N THR A 33 -15.01 -6.47 -10.39
CA THR A 33 -13.63 -6.93 -10.16
C THR A 33 -12.62 -6.22 -11.06
N LEU A 34 -11.46 -5.87 -10.49
CA LEU A 34 -10.35 -5.31 -11.25
C LEU A 34 -9.89 -6.30 -12.34
N THR A 35 -9.49 -5.76 -13.49
CA THR A 35 -8.75 -6.57 -14.47
C THR A 35 -7.41 -7.03 -13.87
N PRO A 36 -6.85 -8.18 -14.31
CA PRO A 36 -5.54 -8.63 -13.85
C PRO A 36 -4.43 -7.58 -14.05
N GLU A 37 -4.50 -6.79 -15.13
CA GLU A 37 -3.56 -5.71 -15.40
C GLU A 37 -3.68 -4.57 -14.37
N SER A 38 -4.90 -4.12 -14.08
CA SER A 38 -5.16 -3.08 -13.08
C SER A 38 -4.74 -3.54 -11.68
N LEU A 39 -4.98 -4.81 -11.34
CA LEU A 39 -4.52 -5.40 -10.08
C LEU A 39 -2.99 -5.44 -10.00
N ASN A 40 -2.32 -5.85 -11.07
CA ASN A 40 -0.85 -5.86 -11.13
C ASN A 40 -0.27 -4.46 -10.92
N GLN A 41 -0.79 -3.45 -11.62
CA GLN A 41 -0.36 -2.06 -11.47
C GLN A 41 -0.58 -1.53 -10.04
N ALA A 42 -1.71 -1.88 -9.42
CA ALA A 42 -1.99 -1.50 -8.04
C ALA A 42 -0.99 -2.13 -7.06
N LEU A 43 -0.72 -3.44 -7.20
CA LEU A 43 0.24 -4.16 -6.36
C LEU A 43 1.67 -3.65 -6.54
N PHE A 44 2.10 -3.39 -7.77
CA PHE A 44 3.41 -2.80 -8.07
C PHE A 44 3.56 -1.43 -7.41
N SER A 45 2.54 -0.58 -7.53
CA SER A 45 2.55 0.74 -6.91
C SER A 45 2.60 0.64 -5.38
N LEU A 46 1.83 -0.26 -4.77
CA LEU A 46 1.86 -0.49 -3.31
C LEU A 46 3.23 -0.95 -2.84
N ALA A 47 3.88 -1.87 -3.56
CA ALA A 47 5.23 -2.32 -3.22
C ALA A 47 6.21 -1.15 -3.18
N HIS A 48 6.19 -0.28 -4.20
CA HIS A 48 7.05 0.90 -4.23
C HIS A 48 6.80 1.88 -3.06
N TYR A 49 5.54 2.05 -2.67
CA TYR A 49 5.19 2.88 -1.51
C TYR A 49 5.66 2.27 -0.18
N ILE A 50 5.58 0.95 -0.03
CA ILE A 50 6.09 0.23 1.15
C ILE A 50 7.60 0.36 1.23
N ASP A 51 8.33 0.14 0.12
CA ASP A 51 9.79 0.28 0.07
C ASP A 51 10.23 1.68 0.50
N ARG A 52 9.53 2.72 0.01
CA ARG A 52 9.82 4.10 0.40
C ARG A 52 9.58 4.34 1.89
N ILE A 53 8.51 3.80 2.48
CA ILE A 53 8.29 3.90 3.94
C ILE A 53 9.40 3.18 4.71
N ALA A 54 9.84 2.00 4.24
CA ALA A 54 10.93 1.27 4.86
C ALA A 54 12.23 2.08 4.84
N ASP A 55 12.54 2.72 3.71
CA ASP A 55 13.67 3.64 3.60
C ASP A 55 13.55 4.84 4.56
N ASP A 56 12.36 5.44 4.68
CA ASP A 56 12.10 6.54 5.62
C ASP A 56 12.36 6.10 7.08
N ILE A 57 11.95 4.87 7.45
CA ILE A 57 12.20 4.27 8.77
C ILE A 57 13.69 4.02 9.00
N MET A 58 14.39 3.43 8.04
CA MET A 58 15.84 3.16 8.15
C MET A 58 16.68 4.44 8.27
N ASN A 59 16.20 5.54 7.69
CA ASN A 59 16.83 6.86 7.82
C ASN A 59 16.40 7.63 9.08
N PHE A 60 15.48 7.07 9.88
CA PHE A 60 15.10 7.61 11.19
C PHE A 60 16.14 7.31 12.27
N GLU A 61 16.81 6.17 12.15
CA GLU A 61 17.84 5.71 13.10
C GLU A 61 19.25 6.27 12.82
N LYS A 62 19.40 7.09 11.76
CA LYS A 62 20.63 7.79 11.37
C LYS A 62 20.56 9.28 11.65
#